data_AF-A0A2V6PKM0-F1
#
_entry.id   AF-A0A2V6PKM0-F1
#
_cell.length_a   1.000
_cell.length_b   1.000
_cell.length_c   1.000
_cell.angle_alpha   90.00
_cell.angle_beta   90.00
_cell.angle_gamma   90.00
#
_symmetry.space_group_name_H-M   'P 1'
#
loop_
_entity.id
_entity.type
_entity.pdbx_description
1 polymer ?
#
loop_
_entity_poly.entity_id
_entity_poly.type
_entity_poly.pdbx_seq_one_letter_code
_entity_poly.pdbx_strand_id
1 'polypeptide(L)'
;RKVARLERTEHGLRLFNSMDDNVHGFEITYDVDPASRRIVDARSVTYRLPYRGICDEPQRNIASMIGETVDAALARRIQGSLGGETGCAQLYDLTSDLLKLIAGDLAQSA
;
A
#
# COMPACT_ATOMS: atom_id res chain seq x y z
N ARG A 1 -11.78 7.79 -9.58
CA ARG A 1 -12.45 7.18 -8.41
C ARG A 1 -11.40 6.51 -7.55
N LYS A 2 -11.44 6.71 -6.24
CA LYS A 2 -10.55 6.07 -5.28
C LYS A 2 -11.37 5.23 -4.30
N VAL A 3 -10.88 4.07 -3.92
CA VAL A 3 -11.56 3.16 -2.98
C VAL A 3 -10.52 2.60 -2.02
N ALA A 4 -10.66 2.89 -0.72
CA ALA A 4 -9.83 2.31 0.33
C ALA A 4 -10.70 1.47 1.27
N ARG A 5 -10.21 0.30 1.68
CA ARG A 5 -10.91 -0.63 2.59
C ARG A 5 -9.93 -1.29 3.54
N LEU A 6 -10.43 -1.57 4.73
CA LEU A 6 -9.81 -2.43 5.73
C LEU A 6 -10.83 -3.51 6.05
N GLU A 7 -10.42 -4.76 5.89
CA GLU A 7 -11.24 -5.94 6.15
C GLU A 7 -10.54 -6.81 7.20
N ARG A 8 -11.29 -7.20 8.23
CA ARG A 8 -10.83 -8.22 9.17
C ARG A 8 -11.12 -9.58 8.56
N THR A 9 -10.08 -10.38 8.40
CA THR A 9 -10.15 -11.73 7.83
C THR A 9 -9.80 -12.76 8.90
N GLU A 10 -10.01 -14.04 8.63
CA GLU A 10 -9.60 -15.13 9.52
C GLU A 10 -8.08 -15.16 9.77
N HIS A 11 -7.29 -14.59 8.85
CA HIS A 11 -5.83 -14.63 8.89
C HIS A 11 -5.16 -13.30 9.30
N GLY A 12 -5.96 -12.27 9.61
CA GLY A 12 -5.45 -10.95 9.97
C GLY A 12 -6.20 -9.82 9.30
N LEU A 13 -5.51 -8.70 9.06
CA LEU A 13 -6.10 -7.52 8.43
C LEU A 13 -5.73 -7.47 6.95
N ARG A 14 -6.73 -7.31 6.08
CA ARG A 14 -6.53 -7.05 4.66
C ARG A 14 -6.81 -5.59 4.36
N LEU A 15 -5.82 -4.92 3.81
CA LEU A 15 -5.90 -3.54 3.35
C LEU A 15 -5.96 -3.52 1.84
N PHE A 16 -6.92 -2.79 1.29
CA PHE A 16 -7.09 -2.63 -0.15
C PHE A 16 -7.23 -1.17 -0.51
N ASN A 17 -6.50 -0.72 -1.53
CA ASN A 17 -6.71 0.61 -2.10
C ASN A 17 -6.61 0.56 -3.63
N SER A 18 -7.50 1.26 -4.31
CA SER A 18 -7.45 1.41 -5.76
C SER A 18 -7.69 2.83 -6.21
N MET A 19 -7.10 3.18 -7.34
CA MET A 19 -7.44 4.38 -8.08
C MET A 19 -7.69 4.08 -9.55
N ASP A 20 -8.72 4.72 -10.09
CA ASP A 20 -9.08 4.68 -11.50
C ASP A 20 -9.44 6.08 -11.97
N ASP A 21 -8.61 6.68 -12.80
CA ASP A 21 -8.86 7.93 -13.50
C ASP A 21 -8.49 7.80 -14.99
N ASN A 22 -8.61 8.89 -15.76
CA ASN A 22 -8.36 8.85 -17.21
C ASN A 22 -6.90 8.49 -17.59
N VAL A 23 -5.99 8.45 -16.63
CA VAL A 23 -4.54 8.29 -16.79
C VAL A 23 -4.01 7.08 -16.01
N HIS A 24 -4.55 6.79 -14.83
CA HIS A 24 -4.10 5.77 -13.90
C HIS A 24 -5.20 4.76 -13.59
N GLY A 25 -4.81 3.49 -13.47
CA GLY A 25 -5.69 2.40 -13.09
C GLY A 25 -4.87 1.30 -12.45
N PHE A 26 -4.82 1.30 -11.13
CA PHE A 26 -4.15 0.26 -10.38
C PHE A 26 -4.66 0.11 -8.96
N GLU A 27 -4.41 -1.06 -8.41
CA GLU A 27 -4.84 -1.49 -7.09
C GLU A 27 -3.66 -2.02 -6.30
N ILE A 28 -3.70 -1.84 -4.98
CA ILE A 28 -2.77 -2.44 -4.03
C ILE A 28 -3.52 -3.21 -2.96
N THR A 29 -2.93 -4.34 -2.55
CA THR A 29 -3.41 -5.13 -1.42
C THR A 29 -2.26 -5.43 -0.47
N TYR A 30 -2.48 -5.22 0.82
CA TYR A 30 -1.57 -5.68 1.88
C TYR A 30 -2.32 -6.59 2.84
N ASP A 31 -1.70 -7.71 3.20
CA ASP A 31 -2.15 -8.52 4.32
C ASP A 31 -1.22 -8.24 5.52
N VAL A 32 -1.80 -7.95 6.68
CA VAL A 32 -1.10 -7.58 7.91
C VAL A 32 -1.40 -8.60 8.99
N ASP A 33 -0.35 -9.16 9.59
CA ASP A 33 -0.46 -9.95 10.80
C ASP A 33 -0.76 -9.01 11.99
N PRO A 34 -1.93 -9.12 12.65
CA PRO A 34 -2.28 -8.26 13.75
C PRO A 34 -1.41 -8.47 15.00
N ALA A 35 -0.83 -9.65 15.19
CA ALA A 35 -0.03 -9.96 16.37
C ALA A 35 1.35 -9.27 16.32
N SER A 36 2.05 -9.40 15.19
CA SER A 36 3.35 -8.76 14.98
C SER A 36 3.26 -7.35 14.39
N ARG A 37 2.08 -6.95 13.91
CA ARG A 37 1.84 -5.73 13.12
C ARG A 37 2.72 -5.65 11.87
N ARG A 38 3.08 -6.78 11.29
CA ARG A 38 3.92 -6.84 10.08
C ARG A 38 3.08 -7.07 8.84
N ILE A 39 3.45 -6.41 7.76
CA ILE A 39 2.93 -6.72 6.43
C ILE A 39 3.51 -8.08 6.02
N VAL A 40 2.66 -9.07 5.82
CA VAL A 40 3.06 -10.44 5.46
C VAL A 40 2.91 -10.73 3.97
N ASP A 41 2.07 -9.95 3.27
CA ASP A 41 1.95 -10.00 1.82
C ASP A 41 1.67 -8.61 1.24
N ALA A 42 2.19 -8.36 0.04
CA ALA A 42 2.04 -7.09 -0.66
C ALA A 42 1.95 -7.29 -2.16
N ARG A 43 0.86 -6.80 -2.76
CA ARG A 43 0.57 -6.97 -4.19
C ARG A 43 0.13 -5.66 -4.82
N SER A 44 0.55 -5.44 -6.06
CA SER A 44 0.02 -4.39 -6.94
C SER A 44 -0.50 -5.02 -8.23
N VAL A 45 -1.61 -4.50 -8.74
CA VAL A 45 -2.16 -4.87 -10.05
C VAL A 45 -2.37 -3.61 -10.85
N THR A 46 -1.68 -3.47 -11.98
CA THR A 46 -1.78 -2.31 -12.85
C THR A 46 -2.48 -2.68 -14.15
N TYR A 47 -3.55 -1.95 -14.46
CA TYR A 47 -4.33 -2.15 -15.69
C TYR A 47 -4.37 -0.89 -16.57
N ARG A 48 -4.01 0.28 -16.04
CA ARG A 48 -3.77 1.51 -16.80
C ARG A 48 -2.61 2.32 -16.20
N LEU A 49 -1.61 2.60 -17.01
CA LEU A 49 -0.48 3.46 -16.66
C LEU A 49 -0.23 4.43 -17.82
N PRO A 50 0.17 5.68 -17.55
CA PRO A 50 0.41 6.68 -18.61
C PRO A 50 1.60 6.32 -19.50
N TYR A 51 2.66 5.77 -18.90
CA TYR A 51 3.92 5.48 -19.59
C TYR A 51 4.33 4.04 -19.31
N ARG A 52 3.97 3.12 -20.20
CA ARG A 52 4.44 1.73 -20.15
C ARG A 52 5.97 1.67 -20.27
N GLY A 53 6.60 0.77 -19.53
CA GLY A 53 8.06 0.64 -19.39
C GLY A 53 8.63 1.51 -18.26
N ILE A 54 8.18 2.76 -18.12
CA ILE A 54 8.66 3.67 -17.08
C ILE A 54 7.85 3.52 -15.79
N CYS A 55 6.53 3.53 -15.89
CA CYS A 55 5.66 3.45 -14.72
C CYS A 55 5.52 2.04 -14.16
N ASP A 56 5.92 1.00 -14.91
CA ASP A 56 5.84 -0.40 -14.46
C ASP A 56 6.97 -0.75 -13.46
N GLU A 57 8.16 -0.16 -13.62
CA GLU A 57 9.31 -0.44 -12.73
C GLU A 57 9.02 -0.08 -11.27
N PRO A 58 8.54 1.13 -10.93
CA PRO A 58 8.19 1.48 -9.55
C PRO A 58 7.12 0.57 -8.92
N GLN A 59 6.26 -0.08 -9.72
CA GLN A 59 5.22 -0.98 -9.19
C GLN A 59 5.82 -2.22 -8.54
N ARG A 60 7.01 -2.64 -8.97
CA ARG A 60 7.74 -3.77 -8.39
C ARG A 60 8.20 -3.48 -6.97
N ASN A 61 8.37 -2.20 -6.61
CA ASN A 61 8.77 -1.81 -5.27
C ASN A 61 7.72 -2.13 -4.21
N ILE A 62 6.48 -2.49 -4.61
CA ILE A 62 5.45 -2.96 -3.69
C ILE A 62 5.93 -4.13 -2.82
N ALA A 63 6.80 -4.99 -3.35
CA ALA A 63 7.37 -6.12 -2.63
C ALA A 63 8.24 -5.69 -1.45
N SER A 64 8.79 -4.46 -1.46
CA SER A 64 9.56 -3.91 -0.33
C SER A 64 8.71 -3.72 0.93
N MET A 65 7.38 -3.71 0.81
CA MET A 65 6.48 -3.62 1.95
C MET A 65 6.45 -4.91 2.78
N ILE A 66 6.80 -6.06 2.19
CA ILE A 66 6.77 -7.33 2.92
C ILE A 66 7.80 -7.27 4.04
N GLY A 67 7.34 -7.51 5.27
CA GLY A 67 8.13 -7.47 6.48
C GLY A 67 8.19 -6.11 7.17
N GLU A 68 7.69 -5.03 6.56
CA GLU A 68 7.59 -3.74 7.22
C GLU A 68 6.63 -3.79 8.41
N THR A 69 6.98 -3.08 9.48
CA THR A 69 6.13 -2.93 10.66
C THR A 69 5.16 -1.78 10.45
N VAL A 70 3.88 -1.99 10.70
CA VAL A 70 2.84 -0.95 10.64
C VAL A 70 2.89 -0.12 11.92
N ASP A 71 3.68 0.95 11.87
CA ASP A 71 3.87 1.90 12.96
C ASP A 71 3.90 3.36 12.46
N ALA A 72 4.02 4.32 13.38
CA ALA A 72 4.06 5.75 13.07
C ALA A 72 5.28 6.17 12.21
N ALA A 73 6.33 5.35 12.16
CA ALA A 73 7.54 5.63 11.40
C ALA A 73 7.50 5.03 9.99
N LEU A 74 6.53 4.15 9.68
CA LEU A 74 6.43 3.47 8.39
C LEU A 74 6.33 4.44 7.21
N ALA A 75 5.53 5.51 7.34
CA ALA A 75 5.40 6.53 6.29
C ALA A 75 6.76 7.12 5.87
N ARG A 76 7.67 7.32 6.83
CA ARG A 76 9.03 7.80 6.56
C ARG A 76 9.91 6.74 5.89
N ARG A 77 9.77 5.46 6.28
CA ARG A 77 10.55 4.36 5.68
C ARG A 77 10.18 4.15 4.21
N ILE A 78 8.89 4.19 3.89
CA ILE A 78 8.40 3.90 2.52
C ILE A 78 8.59 5.06 1.54
N GLN A 79 8.89 6.27 2.03
CA GLN A 79 9.10 7.44 1.16
C GLN A 79 10.23 7.19 0.16
N GLY A 80 11.29 6.48 0.55
CA GLY A 80 12.42 6.18 -0.34
C GLY A 80 12.21 4.95 -1.22
N SER A 81 11.38 3.98 -0.81
CA SER A 81 11.17 2.74 -1.56
C SER A 81 9.98 2.83 -2.52
N LEU A 82 8.87 3.39 -2.08
CA LEU A 82 7.66 3.55 -2.90
C LEU A 82 7.55 4.94 -3.53
N GLY A 83 8.12 5.96 -2.88
CA GLY A 83 8.21 7.33 -3.39
C GLY A 83 9.62 7.69 -3.85
N GLY A 84 9.90 8.99 -3.93
CA GLY A 84 11.22 9.51 -4.30
C GLY A 84 11.53 9.41 -5.80
N GLU A 85 12.80 9.58 -6.16
CA GLU A 85 13.25 9.70 -7.55
C GLU A 85 12.97 8.44 -8.39
N THR A 86 13.01 7.26 -7.76
CA THR A 86 12.79 5.96 -8.42
C THR A 86 11.43 5.33 -8.09
N GLY A 87 10.59 6.04 -7.34
CA GLY A 87 9.29 5.54 -6.90
C GLY A 87 8.12 6.03 -7.76
N CYS A 88 6.92 5.75 -7.29
CA CYS A 88 5.67 6.21 -7.88
C CYS A 88 4.89 6.99 -6.83
N ALA A 89 4.69 8.30 -7.07
CA ALA A 89 3.92 9.16 -6.18
C ALA A 89 2.54 8.57 -5.87
N GLN A 90 1.86 8.04 -6.88
CA GLN A 90 0.54 7.43 -6.68
C GLN A 90 0.60 6.14 -5.85
N LEU A 91 1.65 5.33 -5.99
CA LEU A 91 1.85 4.13 -5.16
C LEU A 91 2.09 4.50 -3.68
N TYR A 92 2.89 5.53 -3.45
CA TYR A 92 3.11 6.10 -2.13
C TYR A 92 1.81 6.67 -1.54
N ASP A 93 1.01 7.38 -2.33
CA ASP A 93 -0.27 7.98 -1.88
C ASP A 93 -1.30 6.90 -1.51
N LEU A 94 -1.47 5.87 -2.33
CA LEU A 94 -2.37 4.76 -2.00
C LEU A 94 -1.93 4.05 -0.72
N THR A 95 -0.62 3.82 -0.55
CA THR A 95 -0.07 3.19 0.66
C THR A 95 -0.28 4.07 1.88
N SER A 96 0.01 5.36 1.79
CA SER A 96 -0.15 6.32 2.89
C SER A 96 -1.59 6.38 3.39
N ASP A 97 -2.57 6.26 2.50
CA ASP A 97 -3.98 6.23 2.89
C ASP A 97 -4.36 4.92 3.59
N LEU A 98 -3.78 3.78 3.20
CA LEU A 98 -3.94 2.53 3.94
C LEU A 98 -3.34 2.61 5.34
N LEU A 99 -2.18 3.28 5.50
CA LEU A 99 -1.55 3.48 6.80
C LEU A 99 -2.42 4.33 7.73
N LYS A 100 -3.07 5.38 7.22
CA LYS A 100 -4.02 6.18 8.00
C LYS A 100 -5.24 5.35 8.41
N LEU A 101 -5.74 4.52 7.50
CA LEU A 101 -6.91 3.68 7.74
C LEU A 101 -6.66 2.64 8.84
N ILE A 102 -5.53 1.94 8.79
CA ILE A 102 -5.18 0.92 9.79
C ILE A 102 -4.76 1.52 11.14
N ALA A 103 -4.20 2.74 11.16
CA ALA A 103 -3.86 3.42 12.41
C ALA A 103 -5.08 3.62 13.32
N GLY A 104 -6.25 3.92 12.72
CA GLY A 104 -7.51 4.02 13.47
C GLY A 104 -8.00 2.69 14.05
N ASP A 105 -7.73 1.57 13.37
CA ASP A 105 -8.14 0.22 13.78
C ASP A 105 -7.23 -0.36 14.87
N LEU A 106 -5.91 -0.17 14.73
CA LEU A 106 -4.91 -0.60 15.71
C LEU A 106 -5.02 0.17 17.04
N ALA A 107 -5.48 1.43 17.00
CA ALA A 107 -5.74 2.22 18.20
C ALA A 107 -6.97 1.75 19.00
N GLN A 108 -7.94 1.10 18.36
CA GLN A 108 -9.14 0.56 19.01
C GLN A 108 -8.95 -0.86 19.54
N SER A 109 -7.86 -1.52 19.14
CA SER A 109 -7.56 -2.92 19.50
C SER A 109 -6.48 -3.04 20.60
N ALA A 110 -6.08 -1.91 21.21
CA ALA A 110 -5.10 -1.79 22.29
C ALA A 110 -5.78 -1.35 23.60
#